data_AF-A0ABD5FNR0-F1
#
_entry.id   AF-A0ABD5FNR0-F1
#
_cell.length_a   1.000
_cell.length_b   1.000
_cell.length_c   1.000
_cell.angle_alpha   90.00
_cell.angle_beta   90.00
_cell.angle_gamma   90.00
#
_symmetry.space_group_name_H-M   'P 1'
#
loop_
_entity.id
_entity.type
_entity.pdbx_description
1 polymer ?
#
loop_
_entity_poly.entity_id
_entity_poly.type
_entity_poly.pdbx_seq_one_letter_code
_entity_poly.pdbx_strand_id
1 'polypeptide(L)' 'MSNLDNGRNAIKTYMKKNNLTEQAMATAYGVSRTWMQQVLNGSRTGPTANSLVIEIIRDLKIQESEEV' A
#
# COMPACT_ATOMS: atom_id res chain seq x y z
N MET A 1 3.04 16.37 -6.01
CA MET A 1 2.43 15.21 -5.30
C MET A 1 3.58 14.41 -4.72
N SER A 2 3.57 14.07 -3.42
CA SER A 2 4.65 13.26 -2.85
C SER A 2 4.64 11.87 -3.47
N ASN A 3 5.80 11.33 -3.85
CA ASN A 3 5.94 10.00 -4.46
C ASN A 3 5.23 8.86 -3.67
N LEU A 4 5.02 9.05 -2.36
CA LEU A 4 4.30 8.11 -1.50
C LEU A 4 2.79 8.06 -1.73
N ASP A 5 2.16 9.16 -2.17
CA ASP A 5 0.72 9.16 -2.45
C ASP A 5 0.42 8.40 -3.74
N ASN A 6 1.31 8.49 -4.73
CA ASN A 6 1.29 7.65 -5.93
C ASN A 6 1.42 6.17 -5.55
N GLY A 7 2.37 5.84 -4.66
CA GLY A 7 2.55 4.48 -4.16
C GLY A 7 1.31 3.92 -3.44
N ARG A 8 0.70 4.69 -2.53
CA ARG A 8 -0.55 4.29 -1.85
C ARG A 8 -1.69 4.02 -2.84
N ASN A 9 -1.82 4.86 -3.87
CA ASN A 9 -2.84 4.67 -4.89
C ASN A 9 -2.57 3.44 -5.75
N ALA A 10 -1.32 3.18 -6.11
CA ALA A 10 -0.93 1.97 -6.83
C ALA A 10 -1.27 0.70 -6.04
N ILE A 11 -1.02 0.69 -4.73
CA ILE A 11 -1.43 -0.41 -3.83
C ILE A 11 -2.95 -0.61 -3.85
N LYS A 12 -3.73 0.47 -3.69
CA LYS A 12 -5.21 0.38 -3.71
C LYS A 12 -5.73 -0.17 -5.04
N THR A 13 -5.14 0.26 -6.16
CA THR A 13 -5.50 -0.24 -7.49
C THR A 13 -5.18 -1.71 -7.65
N TYR A 14 -3.98 -2.13 -7.21
CA TYR A 14 -3.60 -3.54 -7.20
C TYR A 14 -4.55 -4.37 -6.34
N MET A 15 -4.91 -3.89 -5.15
CA MET A 15 -5.85 -4.58 -4.27
C MET A 15 -7.21 -4.76 -4.93
N LYS A 16 -7.76 -3.72 -5.58
CA LYS A 16 -9.01 -3.80 -6.34
C LYS A 16 -8.93 -4.80 -7.50
N LYS A 17 -7.85 -4.77 -8.28
CA LYS A 17 -7.65 -5.67 -9.42
C LYS A 17 -7.57 -7.15 -9.01
N ASN A 18 -7.01 -7.42 -7.83
CA ASN A 18 -6.82 -8.78 -7.32
C ASN A 18 -7.86 -9.19 -6.26
N ASN A 19 -8.94 -8.41 -6.07
CA ASN A 19 -9.96 -8.64 -5.04
C ASN A 19 -9.39 -8.83 -3.62
N LEU A 20 -8.29 -8.15 -3.31
CA LEU A 20 -7.66 -8.18 -1.98
C LEU A 20 -8.35 -7.20 -1.04
N THR A 21 -8.60 -7.65 0.19
CA THR A 21 -9.17 -6.83 1.25
C THR A 21 -8.07 -6.19 2.09
N GLU A 22 -8.36 -5.05 2.71
CA GLU A 22 -7.47 -4.43 3.71
C GLU A 22 -7.15 -5.39 4.86
N GLN A 23 -8.09 -6.28 5.22
CA GLN A 23 -7.89 -7.30 6.25
C GLN A 23 -6.84 -8.35 5.81
N ALA A 24 -6.90 -8.79 4.55
CA ALA A 24 -5.93 -9.75 4.01
C ALA A 24 -4.52 -9.13 3.98
N MET A 25 -4.42 -7.89 3.50
CA MET A 25 -3.17 -7.13 3.51
C MET A 25 -2.66 -6.95 4.95
N ALA A 26 -3.52 -6.53 5.88
CA ALA A 26 -3.14 -6.35 7.28
C ALA A 26 -2.61 -7.65 7.91
N THR A 27 -3.23 -8.79 7.59
CA THR A 27 -2.80 -10.12 8.05
C THR A 27 -1.45 -10.50 7.47
N ALA A 28 -1.22 -10.28 6.17
CA ALA A 28 0.03 -10.62 5.50
C ALA A 28 1.23 -9.83 6.06
N TYR A 29 1.04 -8.55 6.39
CA TYR A 29 2.09 -7.68 6.90
C TYR A 29 2.09 -7.53 8.43
N GLY A 30 1.31 -8.34 9.15
CA GLY A 30 1.34 -8.39 10.62
C GLY A 30 0.85 -7.12 11.33
N VAL A 31 -0.07 -6.39 10.72
CA VAL A 31 -0.61 -5.12 11.27
C VAL A 31 -2.12 -5.19 11.44
N SER A 32 -2.70 -4.23 12.17
CA SER A 32 -4.16 -4.16 12.31
C SER A 32 -4.81 -3.62 11.03
N ARG A 33 -6.05 -4.04 10.74
CA ARG A 33 -6.81 -3.54 9.59
C ARG A 33 -6.96 -2.03 9.60
N THR A 34 -7.30 -1.45 10.76
CA THR A 34 -7.43 0.01 10.92
C THR A 34 -6.11 0.71 10.64
N TRP A 35 -4.99 0.12 11.06
CA TRP A 35 -3.67 0.68 10.78
C TRP A 35 -3.35 0.63 9.29
N MET A 36 -3.58 -0.51 8.62
CA MET A 36 -3.42 -0.64 7.17
C MET A 36 -4.26 0.40 6.42
N GLN A 37 -5.54 0.55 6.80
CA GLN A 37 -6.42 1.55 6.22
C GLN A 37 -5.88 2.98 6.41
N GLN A 38 -5.38 3.32 7.59
CA GLN A 38 -4.78 4.63 7.90
C GLN A 38 -3.47 4.88 7.12
N VAL A 39 -2.69 3.85 6.83
CA VAL A 39 -1.50 3.97 6.00
C VAL A 39 -1.88 4.21 4.54
N LEU A 40 -2.84 3.45 4.02
CA LEU A 40 -3.30 3.54 2.64
C LEU A 40 -4.04 4.85 2.36
N ASN A 41 -4.84 5.36 3.31
CA ASN A 41 -5.57 6.63 3.14
C ASN A 41 -4.69 7.87 3.39
N GLY A 42 -3.44 7.69 3.84
CA GLY A 42 -2.51 8.78 4.14
C GLY A 42 -2.79 9.52 5.46
N SER A 43 -3.72 9.05 6.29
CA SER A 43 -3.96 9.60 7.64
C SER A 43 -2.83 9.28 8.60
N ARG A 44 -2.09 8.18 8.38
CA ARG A 44 -0.90 7.82 9.14
C ARG A 44 0.35 7.99 8.28
N THR A 45 1.10 9.03 8.60
CA THR A 45 2.36 9.38 7.93
C THR A 45 3.47 9.35 8.97
N GLY A 46 4.52 8.58 8.69
CA GLY A 46 5.63 8.37 9.60
C GLY A 46 6.58 7.32 9.05
N PRO A 47 7.80 7.21 9.59
CA PRO A 47 8.82 6.32 9.05
C PRO A 47 8.31 4.88 8.85
N THR A 48 7.66 4.31 9.87
CA THR A 48 7.09 2.95 9.81
C THR A 48 6.01 2.79 8.75
N ALA A 49 5.11 3.78 8.61
CA ALA A 49 4.04 3.74 7.62
C ALA A 49 4.59 3.84 6.20
N ASN A 50 5.61 4.67 5.99
CA ASN A 50 6.26 4.85 4.69
C ASN A 50 7.07 3.60 4.31
N SER A 51 7.79 3.00 5.27
CA SER A 51 8.51 1.74 5.06
C SER A 51 7.57 0.62 4.62
N LEU A 52 6.40 0.49 5.25
CA LEU A 52 5.40 -0.50 4.85
C LEU A 52 4.92 -0.28 3.41
N VAL A 53 4.62 0.96 3.02
CA VAL A 53 4.20 1.25 1.63
C VAL A 53 5.28 0.82 0.64
N ILE A 54 6.55 1.09 0.92
CA ILE A 54 7.68 0.70 0.08
C ILE A 54 7.82 -0.83 0.02
N GLU A 55 7.67 -1.51 1.16
CA GLU A 55 7.72 -2.97 1.28
C GLU A 55 6.61 -3.63 0.44
N ILE A 56 5.37 -3.17 0.59
CA ILE A 56 4.23 -3.67 -0.19
C ILE A 56 4.46 -3.49 -1.69
N ILE A 57 4.94 -2.32 -2.11
CA ILE A 57 5.22 -2.03 -3.52
C ILE A 57 6.28 -3.00 -4.07
N ARG A 58 7.34 -3.24 -3.29
CA ARG A 58 8.42 -4.16 -3.65
C ARG A 58 7.92 -5.60 -3.74
N ASP A 59 7.19 -6.07 -2.74
CA ASP A 59 6.75 -7.47 -2.62
C ASP A 59 5.72 -7.82 -3.67
N LEU A 60 4.75 -6.93 -3.91
CA LEU A 60 3.71 -7.12 -4.92
C LEU A 60 4.20 -6.79 -6.33
N LYS A 61 5.49 -6.43 -6.49
CA LYS A 61 6.10 -5.98 -7.75
C LYS A 61 5.22 -4.95 -8.46
N ILE A 62 4.66 -4.02 -7.68
CA ILE A 62 3.88 -2.90 -8.19
C ILE A 62 4.90 -1.91 -8.75
N GLN A 63 5.49 -2.25 -9.89
CA GLN A 63 6.14 -1.26 -10.72
C GLN A 63 5.01 -0.39 -11.28
N GLU A 64 5.17 0.94 -11.20
CA GLU A 64 4.43 1.82 -12.11
C GLU A 64 4.63 1.17 -13.48
N SER A 65 3.53 0.76 -14.11
CA SER A 65 3.61 0.26 -15.47
C SER A 65 4.30 1.35 -16.27
N GLU A 66 5.54 1.07 -16.67
CA GLU A 66 6.12 1.60 -17.88
C GLU A 66 5.16 1.13 -19.00
N GLU A 67 4.10 1.90 -19.24
CA GLU A 67 3.58 2.01 -20.59
C GLU A 67 4.63 2.83 -21.35
N VAL A 68 5.55 2.10 -21.99
CA VAL A 68 6.38 2.56 -23.10
C VAL A 68 5.71 2.11 -24.39
#